data_AF-A0A9P9NPU3-F1
#
_entry.id   AF-A0A9P9NPU3-F1
#
_cell.length_a   1.000
_cell.length_b   1.000
_cell.length_c   1.000
_cell.angle_alpha   90.00
_cell.angle_beta   90.00
_cell.angle_gamma   90.00
#
_symmetry.space_group_name_H-M   'P 1'
#
loop_
_entity.id
_entity.type
_entity.pdbx_description
1 polymer ?
#
loop_
_entity_poly.entity_id
_entity_poly.type
_entity_poly.pdbx_seq_one_letter_code
_entity_poly.pdbx_strand_id
1 'polypeptide(L)'
;MSSFLRNRGKKEPPPPRDDSPAKAEEVRLAPVSKIIHDDSEHPHKHKQQKNKTKRRNGFIFILGGLVGILAAGFFAGRSDLIDFPEFGDLSMDSLMDVLPAGFVKDARDLAEGEREAVNYDSFSVGLNLVAQGVRAKHPVVMVPGVISTGLESWGTTNSSRQYFRKRLWGSWSMMRALVLDKEGWKRHIMLDKFTGLDPPDGIKLRAAQGFDAADFFITGYWIWSKILENLATIGYDPDNSYTAAYDWRLSYKNLEVRDSYFTRLQMYCEMAYKTTGKKVVLVSHSMGSQVLFYFFHWVAAEEGGNGGDDWVDKYIGSWINVSGCMLGALKGLPAVLSGEMKDTAQLNAFAVYGLEKFLSREERAEIFRAMPGISSMLPIGGNAVWGNSTWAPDDTAGQNVSYGTFLNFKHYNGTSEYRNLTLEDSMDYLMNTTEQWYQDSVRGSYSHGVAHTTAEVEANEKDQRKWINPLETRLPLAPNLKIYCFYGIGKPTERSYFYRTDKNPLSSLNITIDTTLSQGNIDHGVILGEGDGTVPLLSTGYMCNKGWKIHRYNPAGVQVKVYEMPHEPDRFSPRGGPNTGDHVDILGRQSLNDLILRVAAGKGEEIGEFIVSKIREYADNVKVFEEEEFL
;
A
#
# COMPACT_ATOMS: atom_id res chain seq x y z
N MET A 1 5.77 80.31 1.12
CA MET A 1 6.55 80.61 -0.09
C MET A 1 6.15 79.68 -1.23
N SER A 2 5.31 80.20 -2.14
CA SER A 2 5.27 79.94 -3.61
C SER A 2 4.93 78.52 -4.12
N SER A 3 3.67 78.21 -4.53
CA SER A 3 3.01 78.53 -5.84
C SER A 3 3.52 77.66 -7.00
N PHE A 4 2.76 77.06 -7.93
CA PHE A 4 1.35 76.73 -8.20
C PHE A 4 1.34 76.03 -9.59
N LEU A 5 0.43 75.05 -9.84
CA LEU A 5 -0.20 74.66 -11.15
C LEU A 5 0.74 74.13 -12.29
N ARG A 6 0.36 73.25 -13.26
CA ARG A 6 -0.92 72.89 -13.91
C ARG A 6 -0.72 71.66 -14.85
N ASN A 7 -1.77 70.83 -14.97
CA ASN A 7 -2.34 70.16 -16.17
C ASN A 7 -1.59 69.16 -17.10
N ARG A 8 -2.26 68.00 -17.23
CA ARG A 8 -2.68 67.21 -18.43
C ARG A 8 -1.63 66.75 -19.47
N GLY A 9 -1.56 65.43 -19.66
CA GLY A 9 -1.10 64.80 -20.90
C GLY A 9 -1.12 63.25 -20.83
N LYS A 10 -1.89 62.62 -21.72
CA LYS A 10 -2.13 61.17 -21.87
C LYS A 10 -0.82 60.37 -22.09
N LYS A 11 -0.74 59.15 -21.52
CA LYS A 11 0.05 58.03 -22.07
C LYS A 11 -0.81 56.75 -22.00
N GLU A 12 -1.03 56.14 -23.16
CA GLU A 12 -1.73 54.87 -23.33
C GLU A 12 -0.90 53.71 -22.75
N PRO A 13 -1.55 52.69 -22.15
CA PRO A 13 -0.88 51.43 -21.81
C PRO A 13 -0.70 50.54 -23.06
N PRO A 14 0.34 49.68 -23.09
CA PRO A 14 0.61 48.79 -24.23
C PRO A 14 -0.50 47.72 -24.39
N PRO A 15 -0.70 47.17 -25.61
CA PRO A 15 -1.76 46.21 -25.87
C PRO A 15 -1.53 44.87 -25.15
N PRO A 16 -2.60 44.10 -24.86
CA PRO A 16 -2.49 42.83 -24.14
C PRO A 16 -1.76 41.79 -24.99
N ARG A 17 -0.93 40.96 -24.35
CA ARG A 17 -0.42 39.71 -24.92
C ARG A 17 -1.57 38.70 -24.98
N ASP A 18 -1.75 38.13 -26.15
CA ASP A 18 -2.72 37.08 -26.46
C ASP A 18 -2.16 35.74 -25.96
N ASP A 19 -2.50 35.39 -24.71
CA ASP A 19 -2.26 34.04 -24.16
C ASP A 19 -3.49 33.17 -24.43
N SER A 20 -3.61 32.72 -25.67
CA SER A 20 -4.56 31.67 -26.06
C SER A 20 -3.80 30.36 -26.29
N PRO A 21 -3.88 29.35 -25.41
CA PRO A 21 -3.45 28.00 -25.74
C PRO A 21 -4.37 27.43 -26.83
N ALA A 22 -3.76 26.77 -27.81
CA ALA A 22 -4.45 26.11 -28.90
C ALA A 22 -5.50 25.10 -28.37
N LYS A 23 -6.68 25.15 -29.01
CA LYS A 23 -7.85 24.28 -28.83
C LYS A 23 -7.53 22.91 -28.22
N ALA A 24 -7.96 22.71 -26.97
CA ALA A 24 -8.16 21.40 -26.40
C ALA A 24 -9.20 20.65 -27.24
N GLU A 25 -8.85 19.45 -27.69
CA GLU A 25 -9.75 18.52 -28.34
C GLU A 25 -10.75 18.01 -27.29
N GLU A 26 -12.05 18.21 -27.57
CA GLU A 26 -13.17 17.93 -26.67
C GLU A 26 -13.30 16.40 -26.47
N VAL A 27 -12.63 15.82 -25.48
CA VAL A 27 -12.91 14.44 -25.05
C VAL A 27 -14.19 14.46 -24.23
N ARG A 28 -15.32 14.19 -24.91
CA ARG A 28 -16.63 14.01 -24.28
C ARG A 28 -16.65 12.70 -23.50
N LEU A 29 -16.55 12.77 -22.18
CA LEU A 29 -17.07 11.72 -21.30
C LEU A 29 -18.60 11.80 -21.33
N ALA A 30 -19.27 10.70 -21.71
CA ALA A 30 -20.72 10.66 -21.81
C ALA A 30 -21.39 10.78 -20.41
N PRO A 31 -22.50 11.51 -20.29
CA PRO A 31 -23.25 11.59 -19.03
C PRO A 31 -23.98 10.26 -18.72
N VAL A 32 -24.07 9.95 -17.43
CA VAL A 32 -24.50 8.69 -16.78
C VAL A 32 -26.01 8.39 -16.94
N SER A 33 -26.62 8.58 -18.11
CA SER A 33 -28.08 8.39 -18.25
C SER A 33 -28.59 7.65 -19.48
N LYS A 34 -27.74 6.96 -20.26
CA LYS A 34 -28.22 6.08 -21.33
C LYS A 34 -27.38 4.80 -21.46
N ILE A 35 -27.68 3.82 -20.61
CA ILE A 35 -27.42 2.40 -20.91
C ILE A 35 -28.75 1.68 -20.71
N ILE A 36 -29.57 1.70 -21.76
CA ILE A 36 -30.66 0.75 -21.98
C ILE A 36 -30.47 0.25 -23.42
N HIS A 37 -30.36 -1.07 -23.53
CA HIS A 37 -30.20 -1.95 -24.70
C HIS A 37 -30.35 -1.36 -26.12
N ASP A 38 -29.47 -1.78 -27.03
CA ASP A 38 -29.93 -2.44 -28.26
C ASP A 38 -28.85 -3.35 -28.89
N ASP A 39 -29.29 -4.53 -29.31
CA ASP A 39 -28.54 -5.54 -30.06
C ASP A 39 -28.56 -5.19 -31.56
N SER A 40 -27.43 -5.29 -32.25
CA SER A 40 -27.39 -5.79 -33.64
C SER A 40 -25.98 -5.84 -34.23
N GLU A 41 -25.68 -6.99 -34.82
CA GLU A 41 -24.54 -7.27 -35.69
C GLU A 41 -24.60 -6.42 -36.98
N HIS A 42 -23.43 -6.03 -37.52
CA HIS A 42 -22.98 -6.47 -38.86
C HIS A 42 -21.58 -5.94 -39.27
N PRO A 43 -20.87 -6.64 -40.18
CA PRO A 43 -19.41 -6.52 -40.38
C PRO A 43 -19.02 -5.78 -41.68
N HIS A 44 -17.71 -5.45 -41.84
CA HIS A 44 -16.93 -5.26 -43.09
C HIS A 44 -15.78 -4.24 -42.86
N LYS A 45 -14.60 -4.23 -43.50
CA LYS A 45 -13.93 -5.04 -44.54
C LYS A 45 -12.44 -4.63 -44.54
N HIS A 46 -11.55 -5.58 -44.78
CA HIS A 46 -10.14 -5.36 -45.09
C HIS A 46 -9.91 -4.49 -46.35
N LYS A 47 -8.93 -3.59 -46.31
CA LYS A 47 -8.21 -3.11 -47.50
C LYS A 47 -6.70 -3.16 -47.28
N GLN A 48 -6.03 -3.90 -48.16
CA GLN A 48 -4.58 -3.94 -48.35
C GLN A 48 -4.09 -2.72 -49.14
N GLN A 49 -2.92 -2.19 -48.79
CA GLN A 49 -1.93 -1.63 -49.75
C GLN A 49 -0.56 -1.51 -49.05
N LYS A 50 0.40 -2.38 -49.39
CA LYS A 50 1.47 -2.26 -50.40
C LYS A 50 2.79 -1.67 -49.87
N ASN A 51 3.77 -2.55 -49.81
CA ASN A 51 5.20 -2.29 -49.60
C ASN A 51 5.82 -1.36 -50.65
N LYS A 52 6.69 -0.45 -50.21
CA LYS A 52 7.82 0.09 -50.98
C LYS A 52 9.08 0.18 -50.11
N THR A 53 10.21 -0.06 -50.76
CA THR A 53 11.51 -0.52 -50.27
C THR A 53 12.51 0.56 -49.83
N LYS A 54 13.41 0.14 -48.95
CA LYS A 54 14.73 0.68 -48.53
C LYS A 54 15.56 1.37 -49.62
N ARG A 55 16.22 2.50 -49.30
CA ARG A 55 17.71 2.69 -49.20
C ARG A 55 18.11 4.18 -49.10
N ARG A 56 18.64 4.62 -47.95
CA ARG A 56 19.67 5.67 -47.79
C ARG A 56 19.87 5.93 -46.29
N ASN A 57 21.01 5.55 -45.71
CA ASN A 57 21.51 6.05 -44.41
C ASN A 57 22.94 5.53 -44.16
N GLY A 58 23.88 5.90 -45.04
CA GLY A 58 25.31 5.60 -44.87
C GLY A 58 26.19 6.84 -44.65
N PHE A 59 25.64 8.05 -44.76
CA PHE A 59 26.43 9.29 -44.77
C PHE A 59 26.38 10.11 -43.46
N ILE A 60 25.50 9.76 -42.51
CA ILE A 60 25.32 10.51 -41.26
C ILE A 60 26.31 10.06 -40.17
N PHE A 61 26.85 8.85 -40.25
CA PHE A 61 27.70 8.28 -39.20
C PHE A 61 29.16 8.79 -39.23
N ILE A 62 29.68 9.16 -40.40
CA ILE A 62 31.08 9.60 -40.53
C ILE A 62 31.26 11.06 -40.10
N LEU A 63 30.23 11.90 -40.29
CA LEU A 63 30.29 13.32 -39.92
C LEU A 63 30.13 13.53 -38.40
N GLY A 64 29.36 12.68 -37.72
CA GLY A 64 29.20 12.73 -36.26
C GLY A 64 30.48 12.34 -35.49
N GLY A 65 31.26 11.39 -36.01
CA GLY A 65 32.50 10.94 -35.37
C GLY A 65 33.61 12.00 -35.34
N LEU A 66 33.70 12.86 -36.36
CA LEU A 66 34.72 13.91 -36.42
C LEU A 66 34.39 15.12 -35.54
N VAL A 67 33.10 15.43 -35.35
CA VAL A 67 32.64 16.51 -34.45
C VAL A 67 32.84 16.10 -32.98
N GLY A 68 32.63 14.82 -32.65
CA GLY A 68 32.86 14.30 -31.29
C GLY A 68 34.32 14.37 -30.83
N ILE A 69 35.28 14.11 -31.73
CA ILE A 69 36.71 14.15 -31.42
C ILE A 69 37.21 15.60 -31.24
N LEU A 70 36.66 16.55 -32.00
CA LEU A 70 36.98 17.98 -31.85
C LEU A 70 36.39 18.59 -30.57
N ALA A 71 35.21 18.14 -30.13
CA ALA A 71 34.62 18.56 -28.86
C ALA A 71 35.42 18.03 -27.65
N ALA A 72 35.90 16.78 -27.71
CA ALA A 72 36.72 16.21 -26.65
C ALA A 72 38.09 16.92 -26.50
N GLY A 73 38.69 17.35 -27.61
CA GLY A 73 39.95 18.12 -27.60
C GLY A 73 39.84 19.52 -27.01
N PHE A 74 38.65 20.15 -27.07
CA PHE A 74 38.43 21.50 -26.55
C PHE A 74 38.21 21.54 -25.03
N PHE A 75 37.70 20.45 -24.44
CA PHE A 75 37.45 20.36 -22.99
C PHE A 75 38.63 19.81 -22.18
N ALA A 76 39.67 19.26 -22.82
CA ALA A 76 40.85 18.72 -22.13
C ALA A 76 41.88 19.79 -21.68
N GLY A 77 41.62 21.08 -21.93
CA GLY A 77 42.64 22.15 -21.83
C GLY A 77 42.47 23.19 -20.72
N ARG A 78 41.56 23.03 -19.74
CA ARG A 78 41.44 23.98 -18.63
C ARG A 78 41.26 23.26 -17.29
N SER A 79 42.39 23.03 -16.63
CA SER A 79 42.45 22.63 -15.23
C SER A 79 42.53 23.86 -14.30
N ASP A 80 42.09 23.63 -13.07
CA ASP A 80 42.11 24.46 -11.86
C ASP A 80 40.97 25.45 -11.66
N LEU A 81 40.06 25.11 -10.71
CA LEU A 81 39.87 25.88 -9.47
C LEU A 81 38.82 25.24 -8.54
N ILE A 82 39.28 24.92 -7.32
CA ILE A 82 38.57 24.82 -6.04
C ILE A 82 37.64 23.61 -5.86
N ASP A 83 38.13 22.61 -5.12
CA ASP A 83 37.39 21.44 -4.66
C ASP A 83 36.92 21.64 -3.22
N PHE A 84 35.60 21.68 -3.01
CA PHE A 84 34.93 21.55 -1.71
C PHE A 84 34.22 20.18 -1.71
N PRO A 85 34.41 19.31 -0.71
CA PRO A 85 33.70 18.04 -0.67
C PRO A 85 32.30 18.27 -0.09
N GLU A 86 31.32 18.46 -0.96
CA GLU A 86 29.90 18.45 -0.61
C GLU A 86 29.24 17.17 -1.18
N PHE A 87 28.65 16.39 -0.26
CA PHE A 87 27.85 15.18 -0.42
C PHE A 87 27.58 14.70 -1.85
N GLY A 88 28.29 13.64 -2.23
CA GLY A 88 28.01 12.86 -3.44
C GLY A 88 26.67 12.15 -3.33
N ASP A 89 25.67 12.75 -3.96
CA ASP A 89 24.50 12.04 -4.47
C ASP A 89 25.03 10.95 -5.42
N LEU A 90 24.79 9.68 -5.10
CA LEU A 90 25.17 8.56 -5.95
C LEU A 90 24.30 8.61 -7.19
N SER A 91 24.84 9.14 -8.29
CA SER A 91 24.15 9.09 -9.59
C SER A 91 23.84 7.63 -9.94
N MET A 92 22.66 7.42 -10.56
CA MET A 92 22.22 6.11 -11.07
C MET A 92 23.34 5.38 -11.82
N ASP A 93 24.15 6.12 -12.57
CA ASP A 93 25.28 5.61 -13.36
C ASP A 93 26.35 4.91 -12.51
N SER A 94 26.72 5.46 -11.35
CA SER A 94 27.70 4.82 -10.45
C SER A 94 27.18 3.54 -9.78
N LEU A 95 25.86 3.39 -9.74
CA LEU A 95 25.18 2.28 -9.09
C LEU A 95 24.92 1.13 -10.08
N MET A 96 24.69 1.46 -11.36
CA MET A 96 24.57 0.47 -12.44
C MET A 96 25.83 -0.39 -12.61
N ASP A 97 27.01 0.15 -12.30
CA ASP A 97 28.28 -0.58 -12.39
C ASP A 97 28.42 -1.71 -11.34
N VAL A 98 27.65 -1.63 -10.25
CA VAL A 98 27.71 -2.58 -9.12
C VAL A 98 26.59 -3.62 -9.20
N LEU A 99 25.58 -3.38 -10.03
CA LEU A 99 24.41 -4.24 -10.16
C LEU A 99 24.63 -5.32 -11.23
N PRO A 100 24.14 -6.57 -11.03
CA PRO A 100 24.20 -7.59 -12.08
C PRO A 100 23.49 -7.13 -13.36
N ALA A 101 23.99 -7.55 -14.53
CA ALA A 101 23.52 -7.07 -15.84
C ALA A 101 22.00 -7.20 -16.09
N GLY A 102 21.34 -8.24 -15.54
CA GLY A 102 19.88 -8.35 -15.61
C GLY A 102 19.15 -7.22 -14.89
N PHE A 103 19.69 -6.77 -13.77
CA PHE A 103 19.12 -5.73 -12.93
C PHE A 103 19.39 -4.32 -13.46
N VAL A 104 20.49 -4.12 -14.19
CA VAL A 104 20.76 -2.89 -14.94
C VAL A 104 19.70 -2.68 -16.03
N LYS A 105 19.25 -3.77 -16.67
CA LYS A 105 18.14 -3.71 -17.62
C LYS A 105 16.84 -3.35 -16.92
N ASP A 106 16.49 -4.05 -15.84
CA ASP A 106 15.26 -3.79 -15.08
C ASP A 106 15.21 -2.35 -14.52
N ALA A 107 16.34 -1.82 -14.06
CA ALA A 107 16.49 -0.45 -13.60
C ALA A 107 16.30 0.59 -14.72
N ARG A 108 16.75 0.29 -15.94
CA ARG A 108 16.48 1.13 -17.13
C ARG A 108 15.01 1.08 -17.51
N ASP A 109 14.42 -0.11 -17.56
CA ASP A 109 13.01 -0.31 -17.90
C ASP A 109 12.10 0.41 -16.89
N LEU A 110 12.45 0.43 -15.60
CA LEU A 110 11.75 1.18 -14.56
C LEU A 110 11.84 2.70 -14.76
N ALA A 111 13.02 3.22 -15.11
CA ALA A 111 13.22 4.65 -15.41
C ALA A 111 12.52 5.08 -16.72
N GLU A 112 12.43 4.19 -17.71
CA GLU A 112 11.68 4.41 -18.95
C GLU A 112 10.16 4.37 -18.70
N GLY A 113 9.67 3.43 -17.87
CA GLY A 113 8.28 3.35 -17.44
C GLY A 113 7.81 4.59 -16.68
N GLU A 114 8.70 5.27 -15.97
CA GLU A 114 8.43 6.57 -15.34
C GLU A 114 8.10 7.65 -16.39
N ARG A 115 8.87 7.71 -17.49
CA ARG A 115 8.62 8.66 -18.58
C ARG A 115 7.31 8.39 -19.33
N GLU A 116 6.92 7.12 -19.46
CA GLU A 116 5.64 6.74 -20.07
C GLU A 116 4.44 6.91 -19.11
N ALA A 117 4.61 6.70 -17.81
CA ALA A 117 3.58 6.94 -16.79
C ALA A 117 3.33 8.43 -16.50
N VAL A 118 4.31 9.29 -16.81
CA VAL A 118 4.15 10.76 -16.87
C VAL A 118 3.25 11.18 -18.05
N ASN A 119 2.99 10.29 -19.02
CA ASN A 119 2.15 10.57 -20.18
C ASN A 119 0.63 10.47 -19.89
N TYR A 120 0.24 9.92 -18.72
CA TYR A 120 -1.09 10.19 -18.14
C TYR A 120 -0.98 11.48 -17.34
N ASP A 121 -1.73 12.52 -17.73
CA ASP A 121 -1.74 13.82 -17.07
C ASP A 121 -2.08 13.65 -15.58
N SER A 122 -1.02 13.60 -14.77
CA SER A 122 -1.01 13.37 -13.32
C SER A 122 -1.99 14.25 -12.54
N PHE A 123 -2.27 15.43 -13.09
CA PHE A 123 -3.10 16.46 -12.47
C PHE A 123 -4.52 16.49 -13.03
N SER A 124 -4.83 15.70 -14.07
CA SER A 124 -6.08 15.79 -14.84
C SER A 124 -7.35 15.66 -13.99
N VAL A 125 -7.37 14.72 -13.04
CA VAL A 125 -8.53 14.50 -12.15
C VAL A 125 -8.77 15.73 -11.28
N GLY A 126 -7.70 16.23 -10.67
CA GLY A 126 -7.71 17.40 -9.84
C GLY A 126 -8.08 18.68 -10.60
N LEU A 127 -7.53 18.91 -11.79
CA LEU A 127 -7.87 20.02 -12.66
C LEU A 127 -9.34 19.98 -13.11
N ASN A 128 -9.88 18.80 -13.39
CA ASN A 128 -11.30 18.62 -13.69
C ASN A 128 -12.18 19.00 -12.48
N LEU A 129 -11.82 18.55 -11.28
CA LEU A 129 -12.51 18.92 -10.05
C LEU A 129 -12.42 20.43 -9.76
N VAL A 130 -11.28 21.05 -10.04
CA VAL A 130 -11.11 22.49 -9.96
C VAL A 130 -12.10 23.21 -10.88
N ALA A 131 -12.30 22.72 -12.11
CA ALA A 131 -13.27 23.25 -13.06
C ALA A 131 -14.73 23.06 -12.59
N GLN A 132 -15.00 22.01 -11.80
CA GLN A 132 -16.29 21.80 -11.11
C GLN A 132 -16.45 22.63 -9.82
N GLY A 133 -15.49 23.51 -9.51
CA GLY A 133 -15.52 24.37 -8.32
C GLY A 133 -15.16 23.66 -7.01
N VAL A 134 -14.53 22.49 -7.07
CA VAL A 134 -14.05 21.76 -5.89
C VAL A 134 -12.72 22.36 -5.43
N ARG A 135 -12.57 22.57 -4.12
CA ARG A 135 -11.37 23.12 -3.47
C ARG A 135 -11.15 22.44 -2.12
N ALA A 136 -9.91 22.49 -1.63
CA ALA A 136 -9.54 22.00 -0.31
C ALA A 136 -10.44 22.59 0.79
N LYS A 137 -10.85 21.75 1.73
CA LYS A 137 -11.77 22.15 2.82
C LYS A 137 -11.37 21.57 4.17
N HIS A 138 -11.10 20.27 4.22
CA HIS A 138 -10.69 19.58 5.44
C HIS A 138 -9.20 19.30 5.42
N PRO A 139 -8.46 19.43 6.54
CA PRO A 139 -7.09 18.94 6.61
C PRO A 139 -7.04 17.45 6.28
N VAL A 140 -5.99 17.01 5.58
CA VAL A 140 -5.83 15.61 5.15
C VAL A 140 -4.62 14.98 5.82
N VAL A 141 -4.80 13.82 6.45
CA VAL A 141 -3.69 13.01 6.95
C VAL A 141 -3.65 11.68 6.21
N MET A 142 -2.51 11.35 5.62
CA MET A 142 -2.28 10.10 4.90
C MET A 142 -1.49 9.13 5.78
N VAL A 143 -2.03 7.94 5.99
CA VAL A 143 -1.41 6.84 6.75
C VAL A 143 -1.01 5.74 5.77
N PRO A 144 0.28 5.63 5.43
CA PRO A 144 0.78 4.67 4.44
C PRO A 144 0.63 3.21 4.89
N GLY A 145 0.74 2.27 3.95
CA GLY A 145 0.68 0.82 4.22
C GLY A 145 2.02 0.21 4.62
N VAL A 146 2.04 -1.12 4.78
CA VAL A 146 3.27 -1.89 5.01
C VAL A 146 4.29 -1.61 3.90
N ILE A 147 5.58 -1.63 4.23
CA ILE A 147 6.73 -1.42 3.33
C ILE A 147 6.76 -0.11 2.53
N SER A 148 5.73 0.73 2.59
CA SER A 148 5.59 1.90 1.72
C SER A 148 6.34 3.14 2.22
N THR A 149 6.71 3.17 3.50
CA THR A 149 7.56 4.21 4.09
C THR A 149 9.04 3.84 3.94
N GLY A 150 9.84 4.75 3.37
CA GLY A 150 11.30 4.60 3.33
C GLY A 150 11.92 4.59 4.74
N LEU A 151 12.94 3.75 4.98
CA LEU A 151 13.63 3.67 6.27
C LEU A 151 15.08 4.15 6.15
N GLU A 152 15.44 5.16 6.95
CA GLU A 152 16.74 5.80 6.97
C GLU A 152 17.56 5.37 8.18
N SER A 153 18.86 5.14 8.00
CA SER A 153 19.76 4.80 9.11
C SER A 153 20.25 6.02 9.88
N TRP A 154 20.17 5.93 11.20
CA TRP A 154 20.61 6.93 12.18
C TRP A 154 21.66 6.37 13.15
N GLY A 155 22.19 5.17 12.88
CA GLY A 155 23.22 4.55 13.70
C GLY A 155 24.59 5.22 13.51
N THR A 156 25.35 5.36 14.59
CA THR A 156 26.67 6.04 14.59
C THR A 156 27.84 5.12 14.96
N THR A 157 27.53 3.86 15.29
CA THR A 157 28.51 2.80 15.56
C THR A 157 29.31 2.45 14.29
N ASN A 158 30.46 1.79 14.44
CA ASN A 158 31.33 1.49 13.30
C ASN A 158 30.63 0.64 12.22
N SER A 159 29.72 -0.25 12.60
CA SER A 159 28.92 -1.07 11.69
C SER A 159 27.85 -0.28 10.92
N SER A 160 27.32 0.81 11.50
CA SER A 160 26.25 1.62 10.90
C SER A 160 26.71 2.93 10.28
N ARG A 161 27.90 3.43 10.62
CA ARG A 161 28.39 4.76 10.20
C ARG A 161 28.42 4.94 8.67
N GLN A 162 28.74 3.88 7.92
CA GLN A 162 28.74 3.91 6.46
C GLN A 162 27.34 4.11 5.84
N TYR A 163 26.30 3.83 6.62
CA TYR A 163 24.90 3.94 6.24
C TYR A 163 24.20 5.16 6.84
N PHE A 164 24.87 5.97 7.66
CA PHE A 164 24.27 7.14 8.29
C PHE A 164 23.58 8.05 7.26
N ARG A 165 22.31 8.37 7.51
CA ARG A 165 21.40 9.11 6.62
C ARG A 165 21.19 8.52 5.23
N LYS A 166 21.53 7.24 5.04
CA LYS A 166 21.16 6.49 3.83
C LYS A 166 19.88 5.72 4.09
N ARG A 167 19.02 5.71 3.08
CA ARG A 167 17.76 4.98 3.11
C ARG A 167 18.03 3.49 2.82
N LEU A 168 18.01 2.66 3.86
CA LEU A 168 18.24 1.21 3.78
C LEU A 168 16.98 0.41 3.40
N TRP A 169 15.83 1.09 3.25
CA TRP A 169 14.61 0.53 2.66
C TRP A 169 13.95 1.54 1.73
N GLY A 170 13.66 1.16 0.48
CA GLY A 170 13.08 2.07 -0.50
C GLY A 170 14.09 3.05 -1.11
N SER A 171 15.30 2.59 -1.43
CA SER A 171 16.25 3.38 -2.23
C SER A 171 17.27 2.50 -2.95
N TRP A 172 18.04 3.10 -3.86
CA TRP A 172 19.20 2.47 -4.47
C TRP A 172 20.31 2.08 -3.47
N SER A 173 20.39 2.78 -2.32
CA SER A 173 21.32 2.42 -1.25
C SER A 173 20.96 1.07 -0.62
N MET A 174 19.67 0.71 -0.55
CA MET A 174 19.22 -0.62 -0.13
C MET A 174 19.77 -1.70 -1.06
N MET A 175 19.59 -1.54 -2.37
CA MET A 175 20.05 -2.53 -3.35
C MET A 175 21.57 -2.71 -3.32
N ARG A 176 22.31 -1.61 -3.24
CA ARG A 176 23.76 -1.66 -3.08
C ARG A 176 24.18 -2.40 -1.81
N ALA A 177 23.49 -2.16 -0.68
CA ALA A 177 23.77 -2.85 0.57
C ALA A 177 23.42 -4.35 0.49
N LEU A 178 22.29 -4.74 -0.12
CA LEU A 178 21.92 -6.14 -0.35
C LEU A 178 22.97 -6.91 -1.17
N VAL A 179 23.57 -6.26 -2.17
CA VAL A 179 24.59 -6.88 -3.04
C VAL A 179 25.97 -6.93 -2.38
N LEU A 180 26.41 -5.83 -1.78
CA LEU A 180 27.79 -5.69 -1.28
C LEU A 180 27.97 -6.07 0.19
N ASP A 181 26.93 -5.98 1.00
CA ASP A 181 26.96 -6.16 2.45
C ASP A 181 25.62 -6.74 2.95
N LYS A 182 25.24 -7.90 2.42
CA LYS A 182 23.99 -8.59 2.75
C LYS A 182 23.79 -8.76 4.26
N GLU A 183 24.83 -9.19 4.98
CA GLU A 183 24.79 -9.40 6.43
C GLU A 183 24.66 -8.09 7.21
N GLY A 184 25.32 -7.01 6.76
CA GLY A 184 25.14 -5.68 7.31
C GLY A 184 23.71 -5.20 7.11
N TRP A 185 23.18 -5.29 5.89
CA TRP A 185 21.81 -4.89 5.59
C TRP A 185 20.78 -5.68 6.41
N LYS A 186 20.93 -7.01 6.47
CA LYS A 186 20.05 -7.90 7.25
C LYS A 186 20.02 -7.49 8.72
N ARG A 187 21.17 -7.23 9.34
CA ARG A 187 21.23 -6.74 10.73
C ARG A 187 20.56 -5.39 10.92
N HIS A 188 20.65 -4.49 9.93
CA HIS A 188 20.02 -3.17 10.03
C HIS A 188 18.49 -3.22 9.91
N ILE A 189 17.99 -4.10 9.05
CA ILE A 189 16.55 -4.18 8.79
C ILE A 189 15.80 -4.95 9.88
N MET A 190 16.44 -5.92 10.54
CA MET A 190 15.84 -6.66 11.66
C MET A 190 15.75 -5.80 12.91
N LEU A 191 14.65 -5.93 13.65
CA LEU A 191 14.56 -5.43 15.02
C LEU A 191 15.15 -6.45 16.00
N ASP A 192 15.35 -6.03 17.24
CA ASP A 192 15.72 -6.95 18.30
C ASP A 192 14.62 -8.01 18.50
N LYS A 193 15.03 -9.28 18.49
CA LYS A 193 14.12 -10.43 18.50
C LYS A 193 13.25 -10.52 19.76
N PHE A 194 13.70 -9.97 20.88
CA PHE A 194 13.02 -10.12 22.17
C PHE A 194 12.21 -8.89 22.54
N THR A 195 12.76 -7.70 22.29
CA THR A 195 12.10 -6.43 22.62
C THR A 195 11.23 -5.88 21.50
N GLY A 196 11.48 -6.29 20.25
CA GLY A 196 10.83 -5.72 19.06
C GLY A 196 11.16 -4.24 18.86
N LEU A 197 12.30 -3.78 19.38
CA LEU A 197 12.81 -2.40 19.31
C LEU A 197 14.17 -2.36 18.59
N ASP A 198 14.85 -1.21 18.65
CA ASP A 198 16.20 -1.07 18.10
C ASP A 198 17.17 -2.08 18.74
N PRO A 199 17.99 -2.79 17.94
CA PRO A 199 19.02 -3.67 18.46
C PRO A 199 20.04 -2.96 19.39
N PRO A 200 20.54 -3.64 20.43
CA PRO A 200 21.44 -3.04 21.43
C PRO A 200 22.84 -2.71 20.89
N ASP A 201 23.19 -3.18 19.69
CA ASP A 201 24.48 -2.92 19.02
C ASP A 201 24.59 -1.52 18.38
N GLY A 202 23.57 -0.66 18.61
CA GLY A 202 23.55 0.74 18.20
C GLY A 202 23.03 0.98 16.77
N ILE A 203 22.48 -0.05 16.13
CA ILE A 203 21.71 0.07 14.89
C ILE A 203 20.42 0.86 15.17
N LYS A 204 20.19 1.90 14.37
CA LYS A 204 18.97 2.71 14.43
C LYS A 204 18.46 2.93 13.02
N LEU A 205 17.22 2.54 12.77
CA LEU A 205 16.48 2.88 11.56
C LEU A 205 15.26 3.70 11.96
N ARG A 206 14.96 4.75 11.18
CA ARG A 206 13.81 5.63 11.40
C ARG A 206 13.02 5.78 10.11
N ALA A 207 11.71 5.96 10.25
CA ALA A 207 10.86 6.32 9.13
C ALA A 207 11.32 7.65 8.52
N ALA A 208 11.48 7.69 7.21
CA ALA A 208 11.57 8.94 6.46
C ALA A 208 10.35 9.82 6.79
N GLN A 209 10.52 11.13 6.71
CA GLN A 209 9.49 12.11 7.09
C GLN A 209 9.11 12.98 5.89
N GLY A 210 7.91 13.56 5.93
CA GLY A 210 7.37 14.39 4.84
C GLY A 210 6.74 13.57 3.71
N PHE A 211 6.34 14.24 2.62
CA PHE A 211 5.72 13.60 1.46
C PHE A 211 6.67 12.59 0.78
N ASP A 212 7.94 12.96 0.60
CA ASP A 212 9.02 12.10 0.06
C ASP A 212 9.22 10.76 0.79
N ALA A 213 8.62 10.58 1.97
CA ALA A 213 8.63 9.32 2.70
C ALA A 213 7.78 8.23 2.06
N ALA A 214 6.71 8.61 1.35
CA ALA A 214 5.70 7.71 0.79
C ALA A 214 5.37 7.98 -0.69
N ASP A 215 5.87 9.05 -1.31
CA ASP A 215 5.59 9.39 -2.71
C ASP A 215 6.06 8.30 -3.68
N PHE A 216 7.32 7.91 -3.54
CA PHE A 216 7.98 6.90 -4.36
C PHE A 216 8.69 5.90 -3.46
N PHE A 217 8.49 4.61 -3.75
CA PHE A 217 9.23 3.55 -3.08
C PHE A 217 10.71 3.61 -3.43
N ILE A 218 11.00 3.63 -4.73
CA ILE A 218 12.30 3.85 -5.37
C ILE A 218 11.99 4.71 -6.60
N THR A 219 12.94 5.51 -7.09
CA THR A 219 12.81 6.22 -8.38
C THR A 219 12.22 5.31 -9.46
N GLY A 220 11.12 5.71 -10.08
CA GLY A 220 10.38 4.92 -11.07
C GLY A 220 9.19 4.13 -10.53
N TYR A 221 9.03 4.01 -9.20
CA TYR A 221 7.93 3.28 -8.57
C TYR A 221 7.13 4.17 -7.61
N TRP A 222 6.06 4.79 -8.13
CA TRP A 222 5.16 5.65 -7.35
C TRP A 222 4.27 4.85 -6.38
N ILE A 223 3.91 5.44 -5.24
CA ILE A 223 2.88 4.92 -4.33
C ILE A 223 1.81 5.99 -4.11
N TRP A 224 2.15 7.10 -3.46
CA TRP A 224 1.19 8.17 -3.14
C TRP A 224 1.25 9.39 -4.06
N SER A 225 2.24 9.48 -4.95
CA SER A 225 2.47 10.70 -5.75
C SER A 225 1.25 11.13 -6.55
N LYS A 226 0.50 10.21 -7.17
CA LYS A 226 -0.71 10.54 -7.95
C LYS A 226 -1.82 11.16 -7.08
N ILE A 227 -1.99 10.70 -5.84
CA ILE A 227 -2.96 11.29 -4.90
C ILE A 227 -2.50 12.70 -4.51
N LEU A 228 -1.21 12.87 -4.21
CA LEU A 228 -0.65 14.16 -3.80
C LEU A 228 -0.67 15.20 -4.91
N GLU A 229 -0.32 14.82 -6.12
CA GLU A 229 -0.40 15.67 -7.31
C GLU A 229 -1.83 16.20 -7.50
N ASN A 230 -2.84 15.33 -7.37
CA ASN A 230 -4.23 15.74 -7.50
C ASN A 230 -4.73 16.55 -6.29
N LEU A 231 -4.32 16.22 -5.06
CA LEU A 231 -4.62 17.03 -3.87
C LEU A 231 -4.05 18.44 -4.03
N ALA A 232 -2.83 18.56 -4.55
CA ALA A 232 -2.18 19.85 -4.77
C ALA A 232 -2.98 20.74 -5.73
N THR A 233 -3.58 20.18 -6.79
CA THR A 233 -4.40 20.98 -7.72
C THR A 233 -5.59 21.67 -7.05
N ILE A 234 -6.22 21.05 -6.04
CA ILE A 234 -7.39 21.61 -5.37
C ILE A 234 -7.01 22.50 -4.18
N GLY A 235 -5.71 22.70 -3.93
CA GLY A 235 -5.18 23.61 -2.92
C GLY A 235 -4.63 22.95 -1.66
N TYR A 236 -4.22 21.68 -1.73
CA TYR A 236 -3.47 21.04 -0.64
C TYR A 236 -1.96 21.26 -0.76
N ASP A 237 -1.32 21.45 0.38
CA ASP A 237 0.12 21.66 0.50
C ASP A 237 0.57 21.20 1.93
N PRO A 238 1.85 21.35 2.33
CA PRO A 238 2.29 20.94 3.66
C PRO A 238 1.58 21.64 4.84
N ASP A 239 0.88 22.76 4.63
CA ASP A 239 0.21 23.49 5.71
C ASP A 239 -1.14 22.87 6.09
N ASN A 240 -1.79 22.17 5.16
CA ASN A 240 -3.11 21.57 5.35
C ASN A 240 -3.19 20.06 5.01
N SER A 241 -2.05 19.45 4.69
CA SER A 241 -1.92 18.00 4.52
C SER A 241 -0.66 17.44 5.17
N TYR A 242 -0.71 16.18 5.59
CA TYR A 242 0.40 15.51 6.29
C TYR A 242 0.45 14.03 5.97
N THR A 243 1.65 13.53 5.70
CA THR A 243 1.92 12.09 5.63
C THR A 243 2.40 11.62 7.00
N ALA A 244 1.57 10.85 7.69
CA ALA A 244 1.89 10.21 8.96
C ALA A 244 2.76 8.96 8.71
N ALA A 245 3.97 9.19 8.19
CA ALA A 245 4.93 8.13 7.91
C ALA A 245 5.44 7.48 9.21
N TYR A 246 5.50 6.15 9.22
CA TYR A 246 5.89 5.36 10.38
C TYR A 246 6.76 4.16 10.01
N ASP A 247 7.44 3.59 11.01
CA ASP A 247 8.23 2.38 10.84
C ASP A 247 7.35 1.14 10.93
N TRP A 248 6.93 0.68 9.76
CA TRP A 248 6.06 -0.48 9.56
C TRP A 248 6.61 -1.80 10.10
N ARG A 249 7.86 -1.85 10.56
CA ARG A 249 8.44 -3.05 11.19
C ARG A 249 8.01 -3.22 12.64
N LEU A 250 7.70 -2.13 13.34
CA LEU A 250 7.37 -2.16 14.76
C LEU A 250 5.97 -2.72 15.00
N SER A 251 5.76 -3.32 16.18
CA SER A 251 4.40 -3.53 16.66
C SER A 251 3.72 -2.20 16.95
N TYR A 252 2.38 -2.17 16.89
CA TYR A 252 1.65 -0.92 17.06
C TYR A 252 1.89 -0.29 18.43
N LYS A 253 1.95 -1.09 19.49
CA LYS A 253 2.40 -0.61 20.81
C LYS A 253 3.79 0.02 20.76
N ASN A 254 4.74 -0.61 20.06
CA ASN A 254 6.11 -0.10 19.96
C ASN A 254 6.24 1.14 19.07
N LEU A 255 5.28 1.43 18.18
CA LEU A 255 5.23 2.71 17.44
C LEU A 255 5.14 3.88 18.42
N GLU A 256 4.36 3.75 19.50
CA GLU A 256 4.31 4.77 20.53
C GLU A 256 5.55 4.76 21.41
N VAL A 257 5.96 3.57 21.91
CA VAL A 257 7.09 3.46 22.84
C VAL A 257 8.40 3.99 22.25
N ARG A 258 8.68 3.72 20.96
CA ARG A 258 9.94 4.11 20.33
C ARG A 258 9.88 5.50 19.70
N ASP A 259 8.80 5.80 18.99
CA ASP A 259 8.73 6.96 18.09
C ASP A 259 7.72 8.03 18.55
N SER A 260 6.94 7.75 19.59
CA SER A 260 5.78 8.57 20.00
C SER A 260 4.83 8.85 18.84
N TYR A 261 4.67 7.86 17.96
CA TYR A 261 3.97 8.02 16.68
C TYR A 261 2.50 8.45 16.86
N PHE A 262 1.77 7.82 17.77
CA PHE A 262 0.36 8.12 17.98
C PHE A 262 0.17 9.44 18.71
N THR A 263 1.04 9.77 19.67
CA THR A 263 1.07 11.11 20.29
C THR A 263 1.26 12.19 19.23
N ARG A 264 2.21 12.01 18.29
CA ARG A 264 2.44 12.97 17.20
C ARG A 264 1.22 13.08 16.27
N LEU A 265 0.59 11.95 15.93
CA LEU A 265 -0.61 11.91 15.09
C LEU A 265 -1.80 12.63 15.76
N GLN A 266 -2.03 12.38 17.05
CA GLN A 266 -3.04 13.08 17.85
C GLN A 266 -2.80 14.58 17.85
N MET A 267 -1.58 15.02 18.17
CA MET A 267 -1.20 16.44 18.20
C MET A 267 -1.37 17.10 16.83
N TYR A 268 -1.05 16.41 15.74
CA TYR A 268 -1.27 16.94 14.40
C TYR A 268 -2.77 17.17 14.14
N CYS A 269 -3.63 16.20 14.48
CA CYS A 269 -5.07 16.33 14.27
C CYS A 269 -5.67 17.48 15.09
N GLU A 270 -5.26 17.61 16.35
CA GLU A 270 -5.69 18.70 17.22
C GLU A 270 -5.21 20.07 16.71
N MET A 271 -3.96 20.14 16.25
CA MET A 271 -3.37 21.35 15.67
C MET A 271 -4.12 21.75 14.40
N ALA A 272 -4.35 20.81 13.47
CA ALA A 272 -5.08 21.05 12.24
C ALA A 272 -6.51 21.53 12.48
N TYR A 273 -7.20 20.95 13.48
CA TYR A 273 -8.52 21.43 13.90
C TYR A 273 -8.46 22.83 14.50
N LYS A 274 -7.46 23.12 15.33
CA LYS A 274 -7.30 24.43 15.98
C LYS A 274 -7.00 25.55 14.98
N THR A 275 -6.23 25.27 13.93
CA THR A 275 -5.85 26.27 12.91
C THR A 275 -6.94 26.49 11.87
N THR A 276 -7.69 25.45 11.50
CA THR A 276 -8.67 25.53 10.41
C THR A 276 -10.13 25.59 10.89
N GLY A 277 -10.42 25.16 12.12
CA GLY A 277 -11.77 24.94 12.63
C GLY A 277 -12.51 23.81 11.92
N LYS A 278 -11.80 22.91 11.21
CA LYS A 278 -12.36 21.81 10.42
C LYS A 278 -11.85 20.48 10.94
N LYS A 279 -12.75 19.49 11.02
CA LYS A 279 -12.39 18.11 11.33
C LYS A 279 -11.51 17.51 10.22
N VAL A 280 -10.57 16.67 10.60
CA VAL A 280 -9.56 16.05 9.73
C VAL A 280 -10.18 14.90 8.91
N VAL A 281 -9.71 14.75 7.68
CA VAL A 281 -9.94 13.56 6.85
C VAL A 281 -8.70 12.68 6.92
N LEU A 282 -8.87 11.46 7.42
CA LEU A 282 -7.82 10.45 7.52
C LEU A 282 -7.91 9.53 6.29
N VAL A 283 -6.82 9.36 5.55
CA VAL A 283 -6.74 8.47 4.38
C VAL A 283 -5.73 7.39 4.68
N SER A 284 -6.16 6.15 4.78
CA SER A 284 -5.28 5.02 5.06
C SER A 284 -5.24 4.05 3.88
N HIS A 285 -4.11 3.38 3.69
CA HIS A 285 -3.96 2.32 2.69
C HIS A 285 -3.46 1.03 3.33
N SER A 286 -4.04 -0.12 2.94
CA SER A 286 -3.53 -1.45 3.32
C SER A 286 -3.39 -1.59 4.85
N MET A 287 -2.22 -1.98 5.36
CA MET A 287 -1.89 -2.06 6.79
C MET A 287 -2.09 -0.73 7.54
N GLY A 288 -1.99 0.41 6.86
CA GLY A 288 -2.25 1.72 7.46
C GLY A 288 -3.68 1.85 8.02
N SER A 289 -4.63 1.09 7.46
CA SER A 289 -6.00 1.03 7.99
C SER A 289 -6.08 0.32 9.34
N GLN A 290 -5.28 -0.72 9.56
CA GLN A 290 -5.16 -1.36 10.88
C GLN A 290 -4.45 -0.47 11.89
N VAL A 291 -3.41 0.27 11.46
CA VAL A 291 -2.73 1.27 12.30
C VAL A 291 -3.70 2.37 12.74
N LEU A 292 -4.55 2.84 11.82
CA LEU A 292 -5.53 3.87 12.13
C LEU A 292 -6.65 3.35 13.04
N PHE A 293 -7.10 2.11 12.83
CA PHE A 293 -8.05 1.46 13.72
C PHE A 293 -7.48 1.34 15.15
N TYR A 294 -6.23 0.89 15.30
CA TYR A 294 -5.53 0.89 16.59
C TYR A 294 -5.42 2.29 17.20
N PHE A 295 -5.13 3.30 16.38
CA PHE A 295 -5.04 4.69 16.83
C PHE A 295 -6.35 5.19 17.45
N PHE A 296 -7.52 4.82 16.92
CA PHE A 296 -8.81 5.22 17.51
C PHE A 296 -9.01 4.70 18.93
N HIS A 297 -8.56 3.48 19.22
CA HIS A 297 -8.58 2.95 20.59
C HIS A 297 -7.50 3.62 21.45
N TRP A 298 -6.28 3.72 20.92
CA TRP A 298 -5.16 4.34 21.63
C TRP A 298 -5.48 5.77 22.06
N VAL A 299 -6.07 6.58 21.18
CA VAL A 299 -6.36 7.99 21.49
C VAL A 299 -7.47 8.15 22.52
N ALA A 300 -8.44 7.24 22.55
CA ALA A 300 -9.52 7.26 23.54
C ALA A 300 -9.05 6.77 24.92
N ALA A 301 -8.15 5.77 24.96
CA ALA A 301 -7.71 5.11 26.18
C ALA A 301 -6.90 6.03 27.12
N GLU A 302 -7.13 5.90 28.43
CA GLU A 302 -6.42 6.64 29.49
C GLU A 302 -4.91 6.31 29.50
N GLU A 303 -4.55 5.06 29.25
CA GLU A 303 -3.16 4.59 29.14
C GLU A 303 -2.51 4.89 27.78
N GLY A 304 -3.27 5.47 26.84
CA GLY A 304 -2.81 5.90 25.53
C GLY A 304 -2.78 7.42 25.40
N GLY A 305 -3.57 7.96 24.47
CA GLY A 305 -3.65 9.40 24.17
C GLY A 305 -4.51 10.20 25.13
N ASN A 306 -5.25 9.54 26.03
CA ASN A 306 -6.09 10.14 27.06
C ASN A 306 -7.03 11.24 26.52
N GLY A 307 -7.51 11.06 25.29
CA GLY A 307 -8.41 11.98 24.61
C GLY A 307 -9.88 11.78 24.98
N GLY A 308 -10.23 10.60 25.52
CA GLY A 308 -11.61 10.20 25.79
C GLY A 308 -12.36 9.72 24.55
N ASP A 309 -13.51 9.08 24.77
CA ASP A 309 -14.35 8.53 23.69
C ASP A 309 -14.86 9.60 22.70
N ASP A 310 -14.95 10.86 23.13
CA ASP A 310 -15.41 11.99 22.31
C ASP A 310 -14.32 12.59 21.41
N TRP A 311 -13.04 12.20 21.57
CA TRP A 311 -11.93 12.77 20.80
C TRP A 311 -12.13 12.58 19.30
N VAL A 312 -12.47 11.35 18.87
CA VAL A 312 -12.67 11.04 17.45
C VAL A 312 -13.84 11.82 16.88
N ASP A 313 -14.96 11.90 17.61
CA ASP A 313 -16.11 12.67 17.17
C ASP A 313 -15.76 14.16 17.02
N LYS A 314 -14.94 14.70 17.92
CA LYS A 314 -14.55 16.11 17.90
C LYS A 314 -13.61 16.46 16.75
N TYR A 315 -12.56 15.65 16.52
CA TYR A 315 -11.45 16.02 15.64
C TYR A 315 -11.50 15.38 14.26
N ILE A 316 -12.15 14.22 14.10
CA ILE A 316 -12.12 13.45 12.85
C ILE A 316 -13.47 13.53 12.15
N GLY A 317 -13.45 13.93 10.88
CA GLY A 317 -14.65 14.09 10.07
C GLY A 317 -14.91 12.89 9.18
N SER A 318 -13.86 12.30 8.62
CA SER A 318 -13.98 11.12 7.77
C SER A 318 -12.73 10.26 7.80
N TRP A 319 -12.93 8.95 7.67
CA TRP A 319 -11.89 7.97 7.43
C TRP A 319 -12.10 7.34 6.04
N ILE A 320 -11.16 7.54 5.14
CA ILE A 320 -11.09 6.86 3.85
C ILE A 320 -10.18 5.65 4.01
N ASN A 321 -10.77 4.46 4.05
CA ASN A 321 -10.10 3.18 4.12
C ASN A 321 -9.87 2.64 2.71
N VAL A 322 -8.65 2.78 2.18
CA VAL A 322 -8.28 2.30 0.84
C VAL A 322 -7.66 0.91 0.92
N SER A 323 -8.36 -0.10 0.42
CA SER A 323 -7.88 -1.50 0.36
C SER A 323 -7.32 -2.01 1.70
N GLY A 324 -7.96 -1.62 2.81
CA GLY A 324 -7.50 -2.00 4.15
C GLY A 324 -7.60 -3.51 4.38
N CYS A 325 -6.58 -4.10 4.99
CA CYS A 325 -6.54 -5.51 5.34
C CYS A 325 -7.14 -5.75 6.73
N MET A 326 -8.42 -5.38 6.93
CA MET A 326 -9.04 -5.35 8.25
C MET A 326 -9.06 -6.73 8.94
N LEU A 327 -9.07 -7.83 8.19
CA LEU A 327 -8.97 -9.19 8.72
C LEU A 327 -7.63 -9.87 8.39
N GLY A 328 -6.59 -9.07 8.11
CA GLY A 328 -5.25 -9.54 7.74
C GLY A 328 -5.09 -9.87 6.25
N ALA A 329 -3.87 -10.19 5.86
CA ALA A 329 -3.53 -10.69 4.54
C ALA A 329 -3.11 -12.16 4.65
N LEU A 330 -3.76 -13.05 3.90
CA LEU A 330 -3.52 -14.49 4.00
C LEU A 330 -2.08 -14.88 3.66
N LYS A 331 -1.41 -14.15 2.76
CA LYS A 331 0.02 -14.34 2.46
C LYS A 331 0.97 -14.01 3.62
N GLY A 332 0.49 -13.33 4.66
CA GLY A 332 1.27 -13.07 5.87
C GLY A 332 1.72 -14.35 6.55
N LEU A 333 0.87 -15.39 6.58
CA LEU A 333 1.19 -16.67 7.22
C LEU A 333 2.34 -17.42 6.52
N PRO A 334 2.29 -17.74 5.20
CA PRO A 334 3.42 -18.38 4.51
C PRO A 334 4.68 -17.53 4.50
N ALA A 335 4.56 -16.19 4.50
CA ALA A 335 5.71 -15.30 4.57
C ALA A 335 6.51 -15.52 5.88
N VAL A 336 5.85 -15.53 7.04
CA VAL A 336 6.54 -15.77 8.33
C VAL A 336 6.85 -17.24 8.58
N LEU A 337 6.13 -18.17 7.94
CA LEU A 337 6.31 -19.61 8.11
C LEU A 337 7.47 -20.17 7.29
N SER A 338 7.53 -19.87 5.99
CA SER A 338 8.53 -20.43 5.06
C SER A 338 9.27 -19.38 4.25
N GLY A 339 9.01 -18.08 4.46
CA GLY A 339 9.67 -17.01 3.71
C GLY A 339 9.21 -16.92 2.25
N GLU A 340 8.05 -17.50 1.94
CA GLU A 340 7.49 -17.59 0.58
C GLU A 340 6.21 -16.74 0.47
N MET A 341 6.07 -16.03 -0.65
CA MET A 341 4.87 -15.30 -1.07
C MET A 341 4.81 -15.32 -2.59
N LYS A 342 3.62 -15.48 -3.20
CA LYS A 342 3.50 -15.66 -4.66
C LYS A 342 3.57 -14.36 -5.47
N ASP A 343 3.69 -13.19 -4.83
CA ASP A 343 3.76 -11.85 -5.47
C ASP A 343 4.96 -11.60 -6.41
N THR A 344 5.60 -12.66 -6.89
CA THR A 344 6.75 -12.68 -7.78
C THR A 344 6.39 -12.80 -9.25
N ALA A 345 5.11 -13.02 -9.58
CA ALA A 345 4.66 -13.21 -10.97
C ALA A 345 4.04 -11.96 -11.63
N GLN A 346 3.72 -10.90 -10.88
CA GLN A 346 3.12 -9.68 -11.44
C GLN A 346 3.79 -8.43 -10.89
N LEU A 347 4.80 -7.94 -11.63
CA LEU A 347 5.28 -6.56 -11.74
C LEU A 347 5.64 -5.73 -10.47
N ASN A 348 5.50 -6.25 -9.26
CA ASN A 348 6.11 -5.73 -8.02
C ASN A 348 7.61 -6.05 -7.92
N ALA A 349 8.24 -6.25 -9.07
CA ALA A 349 9.37 -7.16 -9.31
C ALA A 349 10.75 -6.57 -9.02
N PHE A 350 10.87 -5.52 -8.21
CA PHE A 350 12.18 -4.91 -7.94
C PHE A 350 12.62 -5.09 -6.48
N ALA A 351 11.75 -4.73 -5.53
CA ALA A 351 12.03 -4.88 -4.10
C ALA A 351 11.97 -6.35 -3.66
N VAL A 352 10.87 -7.03 -3.99
CA VAL A 352 10.65 -8.44 -3.65
C VAL A 352 11.59 -9.35 -4.45
N TYR A 353 11.79 -9.09 -5.74
CA TYR A 353 12.76 -9.82 -6.56
C TYR A 353 14.20 -9.67 -6.07
N GLY A 354 14.60 -8.47 -5.61
CA GLY A 354 15.90 -8.25 -4.98
C GLY A 354 16.06 -9.10 -3.71
N LEU A 355 15.08 -9.03 -2.80
CA LEU A 355 15.09 -9.84 -1.58
C LEU A 355 15.10 -11.33 -1.91
N GLU A 356 14.33 -11.78 -2.89
CA GLU A 356 14.26 -13.19 -3.21
C GLU A 356 15.50 -13.77 -3.86
N LYS A 357 16.19 -12.94 -4.65
CA LYS A 357 17.41 -13.32 -5.35
C LYS A 357 18.63 -13.33 -4.44
N PHE A 358 18.66 -12.46 -3.43
CA PHE A 358 19.81 -12.27 -2.55
C PHE A 358 19.66 -12.93 -1.17
N LEU A 359 18.44 -13.19 -0.71
CA LEU A 359 18.16 -13.83 0.57
C LEU A 359 17.55 -15.21 0.38
N SER A 360 18.03 -16.17 1.15
CA SER A 360 17.41 -17.50 1.24
C SER A 360 16.01 -17.40 1.85
N ARG A 361 15.16 -18.41 1.62
CA ARG A 361 13.84 -18.51 2.24
C ARG A 361 13.90 -18.41 3.76
N GLU A 362 14.90 -19.06 4.38
CA GLU A 362 15.13 -19.03 5.82
C GLU A 362 15.47 -17.61 6.32
N GLU A 363 16.36 -16.91 5.62
CA GLU A 363 16.71 -15.54 5.96
C GLU A 363 15.48 -14.63 5.87
N ARG A 364 14.64 -14.80 4.85
CA ARG A 364 13.39 -14.04 4.70
C ARG A 364 12.40 -14.34 5.82
N ALA A 365 12.17 -15.62 6.14
CA ALA A 365 11.28 -16.01 7.24
C ALA A 365 11.78 -15.44 8.58
N GLU A 366 13.09 -15.48 8.84
CA GLU A 366 13.69 -14.87 10.03
C GLU A 366 13.50 -13.35 10.06
N ILE A 367 13.77 -12.66 8.94
CA ILE A 367 13.61 -11.20 8.82
C ILE A 367 12.15 -10.80 9.07
N PHE A 368 11.18 -11.46 8.43
CA PHE A 368 9.77 -11.15 8.58
C PHE A 368 9.29 -11.41 10.02
N ARG A 369 9.75 -12.49 10.66
CA ARG A 369 9.45 -12.75 12.07
C ARG A 369 10.06 -11.69 13.01
N ALA A 370 11.24 -11.16 12.67
CA ALA A 370 11.89 -10.07 13.41
C ALA A 370 11.31 -8.68 13.10
N MET A 371 10.18 -8.60 12.39
CA MET A 371 9.43 -7.37 12.13
C MET A 371 8.00 -7.55 12.63
N PRO A 372 7.74 -7.36 13.94
CA PRO A 372 6.42 -7.61 14.53
C PRO A 372 5.27 -6.88 13.83
N GLY A 373 5.52 -5.74 13.17
CA GLY A 373 4.53 -5.04 12.36
C GLY A 373 4.00 -5.89 11.19
N ILE A 374 4.79 -6.77 10.59
CA ILE A 374 4.33 -7.71 9.54
C ILE A 374 3.31 -8.70 10.09
N SER A 375 3.54 -9.20 11.32
CA SER A 375 2.64 -10.15 11.98
C SER A 375 1.28 -9.55 12.38
N SER A 376 1.12 -8.22 12.33
CA SER A 376 -0.17 -7.54 12.53
C SER A 376 -1.19 -7.89 11.43
N MET A 377 -0.70 -8.29 10.25
CA MET A 377 -1.51 -8.69 9.11
C MET A 377 -1.76 -10.20 9.08
N LEU A 378 -1.42 -10.95 10.12
CA LEU A 378 -1.81 -12.36 10.19
C LEU A 378 -3.35 -12.47 10.18
N PRO A 379 -3.90 -13.55 9.59
CA PRO A 379 -5.34 -13.65 9.39
C PRO A 379 -6.15 -13.64 10.70
N ILE A 380 -7.22 -12.86 10.73
CA ILE A 380 -8.06 -12.64 11.90
C ILE A 380 -9.42 -13.35 11.73
N GLY A 381 -9.95 -13.93 12.79
CA GLY A 381 -11.30 -14.51 12.84
C GLY A 381 -11.38 -16.02 12.64
N GLY A 382 -10.24 -16.68 12.43
CA GLY A 382 -10.12 -18.14 12.42
C GLY A 382 -11.14 -18.84 11.53
N ASN A 383 -11.68 -19.95 12.03
CA ASN A 383 -12.65 -20.77 11.29
C ASN A 383 -14.01 -20.06 11.08
N ALA A 384 -14.35 -19.06 11.90
CA ALA A 384 -15.61 -18.33 11.78
C ALA A 384 -15.67 -17.47 10.51
N VAL A 385 -14.52 -16.88 10.13
CA VAL A 385 -14.40 -16.02 8.94
C VAL A 385 -13.90 -16.80 7.72
N TRP A 386 -12.95 -17.72 7.90
CA TRP A 386 -12.20 -18.28 6.78
C TRP A 386 -12.63 -19.69 6.38
N GLY A 387 -13.59 -20.28 7.11
CA GLY A 387 -14.11 -21.62 6.85
C GLY A 387 -13.43 -22.71 7.66
N ASN A 388 -13.87 -23.94 7.45
CA ASN A 388 -13.37 -25.13 8.13
C ASN A 388 -12.91 -26.20 7.11
N SER A 389 -12.71 -27.44 7.54
CA SER A 389 -12.23 -28.51 6.67
C SER A 389 -13.16 -28.90 5.51
N THR A 390 -14.43 -28.46 5.52
CA THR A 390 -15.43 -28.85 4.51
C THR A 390 -15.99 -27.69 3.69
N TRP A 391 -15.92 -26.45 4.17
CA TRP A 391 -16.49 -25.29 3.48
C TRP A 391 -15.79 -23.99 3.88
N ALA A 392 -15.90 -22.97 3.03
CA ALA A 392 -15.60 -21.56 3.34
C ALA A 392 -16.70 -20.62 2.84
N PRO A 393 -16.84 -19.41 3.45
CA PRO A 393 -17.88 -18.46 3.05
C PRO A 393 -17.80 -18.01 1.59
N ASP A 394 -16.59 -18.03 1.02
CA ASP A 394 -16.23 -17.62 -0.34
C ASP A 394 -16.07 -18.81 -1.32
N ASP A 395 -16.50 -20.02 -0.93
CA ASP A 395 -16.52 -21.17 -1.83
C ASP A 395 -17.55 -20.99 -2.97
N THR A 396 -17.19 -21.43 -4.17
CA THR A 396 -18.06 -21.38 -5.34
C THR A 396 -18.65 -22.74 -5.70
N ALA A 397 -19.85 -22.75 -6.28
CA ALA A 397 -20.49 -23.98 -6.72
C ALA A 397 -19.65 -24.69 -7.80
N GLY A 398 -19.37 -25.98 -7.59
CA GLY A 398 -18.56 -26.79 -8.52
C GLY A 398 -17.04 -26.65 -8.34
N GLN A 399 -16.59 -25.98 -7.28
CA GLN A 399 -15.17 -25.88 -6.94
C GLN A 399 -14.59 -27.23 -6.50
N ASN A 400 -13.45 -27.62 -7.07
CA ASN A 400 -12.82 -28.91 -6.80
C ASN A 400 -12.18 -29.00 -5.41
N VAL A 401 -11.64 -27.89 -4.89
CA VAL A 401 -10.96 -27.81 -3.58
C VAL A 401 -11.49 -26.59 -2.85
N SER A 402 -12.14 -26.80 -1.71
CA SER A 402 -12.64 -25.73 -0.83
C SER A 402 -11.51 -24.81 -0.35
N TYR A 403 -11.83 -23.54 -0.16
CA TYR A 403 -10.94 -22.56 0.44
C TYR A 403 -10.85 -22.68 1.98
N GLY A 404 -11.67 -23.53 2.62
CA GLY A 404 -11.71 -23.66 4.08
C GLY A 404 -10.47 -24.32 4.66
N THR A 405 -9.80 -25.18 3.89
CA THR A 405 -8.46 -25.69 4.21
C THR A 405 -7.40 -24.69 3.78
N PHE A 406 -6.58 -24.22 4.72
CA PHE A 406 -5.60 -23.16 4.50
C PHE A 406 -4.19 -23.68 4.17
N LEU A 407 -3.62 -24.56 5.02
CA LEU A 407 -2.36 -25.25 4.73
C LEU A 407 -2.62 -26.73 4.44
N ASN A 408 -2.10 -27.22 3.31
CA ASN A 408 -2.29 -28.60 2.88
C ASN A 408 -0.94 -29.29 2.73
N PHE A 409 -0.57 -30.18 3.65
CA PHE A 409 0.73 -30.85 3.64
C PHE A 409 0.71 -32.20 2.93
N LYS A 410 1.57 -32.39 1.93
CA LYS A 410 1.73 -33.68 1.26
C LYS A 410 2.32 -34.73 2.23
N HIS A 411 1.69 -35.90 2.35
CA HIS A 411 2.20 -36.96 3.23
C HIS A 411 3.56 -37.52 2.76
N TYR A 412 4.44 -37.83 3.72
CA TYR A 412 5.81 -38.32 3.47
C TYR A 412 5.86 -39.69 2.79
N ASN A 413 4.82 -40.53 2.95
CA ASN A 413 4.81 -41.93 2.52
C ASN A 413 4.38 -42.16 1.06
N GLY A 414 4.34 -41.11 0.23
CA GLY A 414 3.95 -41.24 -1.19
C GLY A 414 2.46 -41.54 -1.39
N THR A 415 1.64 -41.45 -0.35
CA THR A 415 0.18 -41.43 -0.48
C THR A 415 -0.26 -40.09 -1.07
N SER A 416 -1.32 -40.09 -1.86
CA SER A 416 -1.95 -38.90 -2.47
C SER A 416 -2.78 -38.08 -1.49
N GLU A 417 -2.75 -38.39 -0.19
CA GLU A 417 -3.50 -37.69 0.84
C GLU A 417 -2.71 -36.50 1.39
N TYR A 418 -3.41 -35.42 1.73
CA TYR A 418 -2.85 -34.21 2.34
C TYR A 418 -3.32 -34.11 3.80
N ARG A 419 -2.44 -33.71 4.73
CA ARG A 419 -2.87 -33.25 6.05
C ARG A 419 -3.33 -31.81 5.88
N ASN A 420 -4.65 -31.64 5.83
CA ASN A 420 -5.28 -30.35 5.64
C ASN A 420 -5.50 -29.68 7.00
N LEU A 421 -5.01 -28.47 7.13
CA LEU A 421 -5.21 -27.61 8.31
C LEU A 421 -6.19 -26.50 7.93
N THR A 422 -7.16 -26.22 8.79
CA THR A 422 -7.93 -24.97 8.65
C THR A 422 -7.04 -23.76 8.96
N LEU A 423 -7.56 -22.55 8.84
CA LEU A 423 -6.78 -21.37 9.19
C LEU A 423 -6.37 -21.38 10.69
N GLU A 424 -7.29 -21.74 11.58
CA GLU A 424 -7.02 -21.83 13.02
C GLU A 424 -5.93 -22.86 13.32
N ASP A 425 -6.04 -24.07 12.77
CA ASP A 425 -5.01 -25.11 12.89
C ASP A 425 -3.66 -24.67 12.29
N SER A 426 -3.68 -23.84 11.24
CA SER A 426 -2.47 -23.32 10.59
C SER A 426 -1.78 -22.25 11.43
N MET A 427 -2.54 -21.42 12.13
CA MET A 427 -2.02 -20.47 13.12
C MET A 427 -1.41 -21.20 14.31
N ASP A 428 -2.05 -22.27 14.80
CA ASP A 428 -1.48 -23.12 15.84
C ASP A 428 -0.20 -23.82 15.36
N TYR A 429 -0.19 -24.32 14.13
CA TYR A 429 1.02 -24.90 13.52
C TYR A 429 2.15 -23.88 13.45
N LEU A 430 1.88 -22.64 13.00
CA LEU A 430 2.86 -21.56 12.98
C LEU A 430 3.43 -21.32 14.38
N MET A 431 2.57 -21.19 15.39
CA MET A 431 3.03 -20.94 16.77
C MET A 431 3.82 -22.12 17.34
N ASN A 432 3.47 -23.36 16.99
CA ASN A 432 4.16 -24.54 17.49
C ASN A 432 5.50 -24.84 16.79
N THR A 433 5.75 -24.24 15.62
CA THR A 433 6.94 -24.52 14.80
C THR A 433 7.95 -23.39 14.75
N THR A 434 7.58 -22.20 15.24
CA THR A 434 8.44 -21.02 15.30
C THR A 434 9.11 -20.85 16.66
N GLU A 435 10.17 -20.04 16.73
CA GLU A 435 10.93 -19.83 17.95
C GLU A 435 10.12 -19.06 19.00
N GLN A 436 10.42 -19.31 20.28
CA GLN A 436 9.69 -18.74 21.41
C GLN A 436 9.60 -17.20 21.37
N TRP A 437 10.69 -16.53 20.99
CA TRP A 437 10.72 -15.06 20.92
C TRP A 437 9.68 -14.50 19.93
N TYR A 438 9.45 -15.20 18.82
CA TYR A 438 8.44 -14.81 17.84
C TYR A 438 7.04 -15.07 18.37
N GLN A 439 6.81 -16.23 18.99
CA GLN A 439 5.53 -16.57 19.62
C GLN A 439 5.13 -15.53 20.67
N ASP A 440 6.08 -15.15 21.53
CA ASP A 440 5.88 -14.16 22.58
C ASP A 440 5.58 -12.78 21.99
N SER A 441 6.29 -12.39 20.92
CA SER A 441 6.05 -11.14 20.22
C SER A 441 4.63 -11.04 19.64
N VAL A 442 4.17 -12.10 18.96
CA VAL A 442 2.81 -12.13 18.37
C VAL A 442 1.74 -12.17 19.44
N ARG A 443 1.82 -13.10 20.40
CA ARG A 443 0.82 -13.24 21.49
C ARG A 443 0.79 -12.02 22.42
N GLY A 444 1.90 -11.32 22.56
CA GLY A 444 2.03 -10.11 23.36
C GLY A 444 1.52 -8.84 22.67
N SER A 445 1.35 -8.86 21.35
CA SER A 445 1.01 -7.65 20.56
C SER A 445 -0.34 -7.74 19.86
N TYR A 446 -0.80 -8.93 19.46
CA TYR A 446 -1.94 -9.08 18.58
C TYR A 446 -2.88 -10.21 18.99
N SER A 447 -4.11 -10.07 18.54
CA SER A 447 -5.18 -11.04 18.70
C SER A 447 -5.81 -11.37 17.36
N HIS A 448 -6.36 -12.58 17.26
CA HIS A 448 -6.92 -13.12 16.03
C HIS A 448 -8.31 -13.75 16.28
N GLY A 449 -8.91 -13.48 17.44
CA GLY A 449 -10.16 -14.08 17.88
C GLY A 449 -11.40 -13.35 17.37
N VAL A 450 -12.54 -13.68 17.96
CA VAL A 450 -13.85 -13.07 17.69
C VAL A 450 -14.55 -12.87 19.03
N ALA A 451 -15.02 -11.65 19.31
CA ALA A 451 -15.91 -11.36 20.43
C ALA A 451 -17.37 -11.61 20.02
N HIS A 452 -18.09 -12.41 20.79
CA HIS A 452 -19.45 -12.84 20.51
C HIS A 452 -20.51 -11.96 21.17
N THR A 453 -20.14 -11.16 22.18
CA THR A 453 -21.08 -10.31 22.93
C THR A 453 -20.58 -8.88 23.06
N THR A 454 -21.49 -7.94 23.28
CA THR A 454 -21.19 -6.54 23.58
C THR A 454 -20.33 -6.43 24.85
N ALA A 455 -20.60 -7.26 25.86
CA ALA A 455 -19.82 -7.28 27.09
C ALA A 455 -18.35 -7.69 26.86
N GLU A 456 -18.09 -8.64 25.95
CA GLU A 456 -16.73 -9.02 25.56
C GLU A 456 -16.02 -7.87 24.82
N VAL A 457 -16.72 -7.19 23.90
CA VAL A 457 -16.17 -6.03 23.19
C VAL A 457 -15.79 -4.92 24.17
N GLU A 458 -16.68 -4.53 25.08
CA GLU A 458 -16.40 -3.49 26.08
C GLU A 458 -15.27 -3.89 27.06
N ALA A 459 -15.10 -5.19 27.34
CA ALA A 459 -13.95 -5.66 28.12
C ALA A 459 -12.64 -5.56 27.31
N ASN A 460 -12.69 -5.88 26.02
CA ASN A 460 -11.54 -5.85 25.11
C ASN A 460 -11.01 -4.44 24.83
N GLU A 461 -11.84 -3.39 24.98
CA GLU A 461 -11.40 -1.99 24.86
C GLU A 461 -10.24 -1.63 25.82
N LYS A 462 -10.03 -2.42 26.90
CA LYS A 462 -8.95 -2.22 27.88
C LYS A 462 -7.69 -3.03 27.58
N ASP A 463 -7.66 -3.82 26.50
CA ASP A 463 -6.53 -4.66 26.14
C ASP A 463 -5.93 -4.23 24.80
N GLN A 464 -4.76 -3.62 24.84
CA GLN A 464 -4.07 -3.13 23.63
C GLN A 464 -3.84 -4.20 22.57
N ARG A 465 -3.77 -5.48 22.95
CA ARG A 465 -3.61 -6.60 22.00
C ARG A 465 -4.84 -6.80 21.13
N LYS A 466 -5.99 -6.28 21.56
CA LYS A 466 -7.29 -6.39 20.90
C LYS A 466 -7.58 -5.21 19.98
N TRP A 467 -6.97 -4.05 20.20
CA TRP A 467 -7.25 -2.80 19.46
C TRP A 467 -7.00 -2.84 17.95
N ILE A 468 -6.26 -3.82 17.45
CA ILE A 468 -6.11 -4.05 16.01
C ILE A 468 -7.30 -4.83 15.40
N ASN A 469 -7.99 -5.63 16.22
CA ASN A 469 -8.91 -6.66 15.77
C ASN A 469 -10.36 -6.13 15.74
N PRO A 470 -10.91 -5.82 14.55
CA PRO A 470 -12.25 -5.25 14.43
C PRO A 470 -13.37 -6.29 14.67
N LEU A 471 -13.02 -7.56 14.95
CA LEU A 471 -13.95 -8.59 15.41
C LEU A 471 -13.93 -8.76 16.93
N GLU A 472 -13.06 -8.05 17.65
CA GLU A 472 -12.96 -8.09 19.11
C GLU A 472 -13.16 -6.72 19.77
N THR A 473 -13.00 -5.63 19.02
CA THR A 473 -13.22 -4.25 19.48
C THR A 473 -14.19 -3.50 18.59
N ARG A 474 -14.69 -2.36 19.06
CA ARG A 474 -15.69 -1.56 18.33
C ARG A 474 -15.10 -0.37 17.58
N LEU A 475 -15.86 0.16 16.63
CA LEU A 475 -15.63 1.50 16.12
C LEU A 475 -15.71 2.54 17.27
N PRO A 476 -15.02 3.69 17.11
CA PRO A 476 -15.07 4.76 18.11
C PRO A 476 -16.50 5.26 18.32
N LEU A 477 -16.80 5.79 19.52
CA LEU A 477 -18.11 6.37 19.85
C LEU A 477 -18.32 7.74 19.20
N ALA A 478 -18.27 7.78 17.87
CA ALA A 478 -18.24 8.99 17.08
C ALA A 478 -19.36 9.01 16.04
N PRO A 479 -20.60 9.36 16.41
CA PRO A 479 -21.75 9.34 15.49
C PRO A 479 -21.59 10.28 14.28
N ASN A 480 -20.72 11.31 14.36
CA ASN A 480 -20.45 12.20 13.24
C ASN A 480 -19.31 11.72 12.33
N LEU A 481 -18.61 10.64 12.67
CA LEU A 481 -17.59 10.03 11.84
C LEU A 481 -18.25 9.38 10.61
N LYS A 482 -17.58 9.49 9.46
CA LYS A 482 -17.98 8.80 8.22
C LYS A 482 -16.83 7.97 7.71
N ILE A 483 -17.10 6.70 7.43
CA ILE A 483 -16.12 5.76 6.89
C ILE A 483 -16.44 5.49 5.43
N TYR A 484 -15.44 5.63 4.58
CA TYR A 484 -15.49 5.32 3.16
C TYR A 484 -14.55 4.17 2.88
N CYS A 485 -15.09 2.99 2.56
CA CYS A 485 -14.30 1.82 2.20
C CYS A 485 -14.18 1.71 0.68
N PHE A 486 -12.99 1.99 0.17
CA PHE A 486 -12.67 1.95 -1.26
C PHE A 486 -11.66 0.84 -1.53
N TYR A 487 -12.01 -0.18 -2.30
CA TYR A 487 -11.10 -1.30 -2.53
C TYR A 487 -11.27 -1.94 -3.91
N GLY A 488 -10.18 -2.54 -4.37
CA GLY A 488 -10.12 -3.29 -5.62
C GLY A 488 -10.82 -4.64 -5.51
N ILE A 489 -11.42 -5.08 -6.61
CA ILE A 489 -12.04 -6.42 -6.71
C ILE A 489 -11.68 -7.10 -8.03
N GLY A 490 -11.91 -8.41 -8.09
CA GLY A 490 -11.78 -9.19 -9.33
C GLY A 490 -10.35 -9.54 -9.74
N LYS A 491 -9.35 -9.25 -8.90
CA LYS A 491 -7.96 -9.69 -9.12
C LYS A 491 -7.70 -11.02 -8.38
N PRO A 492 -7.15 -12.06 -9.04
CA PRO A 492 -6.79 -13.31 -8.38
C PRO A 492 -5.85 -13.08 -7.18
N THR A 493 -6.23 -13.58 -6.01
CA THR A 493 -5.56 -13.29 -4.74
C THR A 493 -5.30 -14.57 -3.95
N GLU A 494 -4.17 -14.68 -3.27
CA GLU A 494 -3.77 -15.91 -2.55
C GLU A 494 -4.76 -16.27 -1.43
N ARG A 495 -5.26 -17.52 -1.43
CA ARG A 495 -6.32 -17.99 -0.52
C ARG A 495 -5.97 -19.23 0.29
N SER A 496 -5.16 -20.14 -0.25
CA SER A 496 -4.73 -21.39 0.39
C SER A 496 -3.45 -21.94 -0.24
N TYR A 497 -2.69 -22.76 0.49
CA TYR A 497 -1.34 -23.18 0.13
C TYR A 497 -1.15 -24.69 0.28
N PHE A 498 -0.40 -25.27 -0.66
CA PHE A 498 0.06 -26.64 -0.62
C PHE A 498 1.53 -26.69 -0.30
N TYR A 499 1.87 -27.45 0.74
CA TYR A 499 3.23 -27.60 1.25
C TYR A 499 3.74 -29.03 1.06
N ARG A 500 5.05 -29.15 0.93
CA ARG A 500 5.80 -30.39 0.98
C ARG A 500 6.98 -30.27 1.94
N THR A 501 7.48 -31.41 2.40
CA THR A 501 8.74 -31.45 3.15
C THR A 501 9.88 -30.90 2.29
N ASP A 502 10.68 -30.00 2.85
CA ASP A 502 11.90 -29.56 2.16
C ASP A 502 12.86 -30.75 2.05
N LYS A 503 13.38 -30.99 0.85
CA LYS A 503 14.34 -32.07 0.58
C LYS A 503 15.78 -31.60 0.76
N ASN A 504 15.99 -30.30 1.01
CA ASN A 504 17.31 -29.72 1.22
C ASN A 504 17.78 -29.97 2.67
N PRO A 505 18.78 -30.86 2.89
CA PRO A 505 19.29 -31.15 4.23
C PRO A 505 20.05 -29.99 4.87
N LEU A 506 20.33 -28.92 4.11
CA LEU A 506 21.01 -27.71 4.60
C LEU A 506 20.03 -26.58 4.97
N SER A 507 18.72 -26.76 4.77
CA SER A 507 17.72 -25.78 5.20
C SER A 507 17.24 -26.12 6.60
N SER A 508 17.13 -25.11 7.48
CA SER A 508 16.42 -25.28 8.75
C SER A 508 14.90 -25.28 8.59
N LEU A 509 14.39 -24.86 7.42
CA LEU A 509 12.97 -24.93 7.09
C LEU A 509 12.61 -26.36 6.70
N ASN A 510 11.77 -26.99 7.51
CA ASN A 510 11.31 -28.36 7.26
C ASN A 510 10.25 -28.45 6.14
N ILE A 511 9.71 -27.31 5.68
CA ILE A 511 8.57 -27.23 4.75
C ILE A 511 8.76 -26.12 3.70
N THR A 512 8.24 -26.36 2.49
CA THR A 512 8.22 -25.38 1.38
C THR A 512 6.92 -25.53 0.58
N ILE A 513 6.50 -24.47 -0.09
CA ILE A 513 5.36 -24.53 -1.02
C ILE A 513 5.67 -25.54 -2.14
N ASP A 514 4.74 -26.44 -2.42
CA ASP A 514 4.86 -27.42 -3.50
C ASP A 514 4.58 -26.77 -4.85
N THR A 515 5.55 -26.02 -5.36
CA THR A 515 5.48 -25.33 -6.66
C THR A 515 5.32 -26.27 -7.85
N THR A 516 5.50 -27.58 -7.66
CA THR A 516 5.28 -28.58 -8.72
C THR A 516 3.81 -28.94 -8.91
N LEU A 517 2.94 -28.56 -7.98
CA LEU A 517 1.51 -28.79 -8.06
C LEU A 517 0.83 -27.66 -8.83
N SER A 518 0.45 -27.92 -10.08
CA SER A 518 -0.42 -27.04 -10.87
C SER A 518 -1.54 -27.87 -11.47
N GLN A 519 -2.70 -27.89 -10.82
CA GLN A 519 -3.85 -28.70 -11.21
C GLN A 519 -5.16 -28.02 -10.80
N GLY A 520 -6.13 -27.93 -11.72
CA GLY A 520 -7.42 -27.30 -11.44
C GLY A 520 -7.26 -25.81 -11.11
N ASN A 521 -7.73 -25.39 -9.94
CA ASN A 521 -7.60 -24.03 -9.40
C ASN A 521 -6.30 -23.80 -8.61
N ILE A 522 -5.37 -24.76 -8.62
CA ILE A 522 -4.08 -24.67 -7.96
C ILE A 522 -3.03 -24.22 -8.98
N ASP A 523 -2.34 -23.12 -8.68
CA ASP A 523 -1.29 -22.54 -9.50
C ASP A 523 0.01 -22.47 -8.68
N HIS A 524 0.97 -23.34 -9.03
CA HIS A 524 2.25 -23.53 -8.36
C HIS A 524 2.12 -23.71 -6.83
N GLY A 525 1.22 -24.58 -6.40
CA GLY A 525 0.99 -24.88 -5.00
C GLY A 525 0.15 -23.84 -4.25
N VAL A 526 -0.38 -22.83 -4.94
CA VAL A 526 -1.23 -21.79 -4.34
C VAL A 526 -2.60 -21.78 -4.99
N ILE A 527 -3.65 -21.80 -4.16
CA ILE A 527 -5.01 -21.58 -4.60
C ILE A 527 -5.29 -20.08 -4.59
N LEU A 528 -5.82 -19.57 -5.70
CA LEU A 528 -6.25 -18.19 -5.83
C LEU A 528 -7.77 -18.07 -5.63
N GLY A 529 -8.17 -17.11 -4.80
CA GLY A 529 -9.53 -16.62 -4.63
C GLY A 529 -9.69 -15.21 -5.18
N GLU A 530 -10.76 -14.54 -4.79
CA GLU A 530 -11.08 -13.16 -5.20
C GLU A 530 -10.50 -12.12 -4.23
N GLY A 531 -10.03 -11.00 -4.76
CA GLY A 531 -9.53 -9.86 -3.99
C GLY A 531 -8.91 -8.79 -4.89
N ASP A 532 -7.91 -8.09 -4.36
CA ASP A 532 -7.17 -7.04 -5.06
C ASP A 532 -5.74 -7.46 -5.50
N GLY A 533 -5.44 -8.76 -5.47
CA GLY A 533 -4.13 -9.35 -5.74
C GLY A 533 -3.30 -9.57 -4.47
N THR A 534 -3.60 -8.88 -3.38
CA THR A 534 -2.89 -9.04 -2.10
C THR A 534 -3.79 -9.42 -0.94
N VAL A 535 -4.89 -8.69 -0.78
CA VAL A 535 -5.85 -8.85 0.30
C VAL A 535 -7.08 -9.53 -0.26
N PRO A 536 -7.50 -10.69 0.31
CA PRO A 536 -8.72 -11.34 -0.12
C PRO A 536 -9.95 -10.47 0.12
N LEU A 537 -10.97 -10.64 -0.72
CA LEU A 537 -12.21 -9.85 -0.68
C LEU A 537 -12.87 -9.88 0.71
N LEU A 538 -12.86 -11.02 1.40
CA LEU A 538 -13.36 -11.13 2.78
C LEU A 538 -12.64 -10.18 3.74
N SER A 539 -11.32 -10.03 3.64
CA SER A 539 -10.56 -9.18 4.57
C SER A 539 -10.79 -7.69 4.32
N THR A 540 -10.86 -7.27 3.05
CA THR A 540 -11.07 -5.85 2.74
C THR A 540 -12.54 -5.43 2.81
N GLY A 541 -13.47 -6.36 2.56
CA GLY A 541 -14.88 -6.05 2.38
C GLY A 541 -15.81 -6.42 3.54
N TYR A 542 -15.49 -7.45 4.34
CA TYR A 542 -16.44 -7.99 5.34
C TYR A 542 -16.85 -6.96 6.39
N MET A 543 -15.88 -6.30 7.03
CA MET A 543 -16.18 -5.32 8.07
C MET A 543 -17.02 -4.17 7.54
N CYS A 544 -16.71 -3.66 6.35
CA CYS A 544 -17.45 -2.55 5.76
C CYS A 544 -18.87 -2.93 5.31
N ASN A 545 -19.09 -4.16 4.84
CA ASN A 545 -20.38 -4.59 4.31
C ASN A 545 -21.34 -5.13 5.38
N LYS A 546 -20.80 -5.79 6.41
CA LYS A 546 -21.59 -6.48 7.44
C LYS A 546 -21.04 -6.32 8.85
N GLY A 547 -19.73 -6.51 9.07
CA GLY A 547 -19.17 -6.51 10.42
C GLY A 547 -19.51 -5.23 11.21
N TRP A 548 -19.28 -4.04 10.65
CA TRP A 548 -19.63 -2.75 11.27
C TRP A 548 -21.12 -2.38 11.16
N LYS A 549 -21.98 -3.30 10.72
CA LYS A 549 -23.44 -3.18 10.88
C LYS A 549 -23.94 -3.94 12.11
N ILE A 550 -23.10 -4.78 12.71
CA ILE A 550 -23.37 -5.46 13.97
C ILE A 550 -23.20 -4.44 15.11
N HIS A 551 -24.21 -4.32 15.97
CA HIS A 551 -24.31 -3.35 17.07
C HIS A 551 -23.07 -3.33 17.94
N ARG A 552 -22.60 -4.50 18.40
CA ARG A 552 -21.42 -4.58 19.28
C ARG A 552 -20.15 -4.02 18.65
N TYR A 553 -20.00 -4.04 17.32
CA TYR A 553 -18.82 -3.50 16.64
C TYR A 553 -19.02 -2.04 16.17
N ASN A 554 -20.24 -1.51 16.21
CA ASN A 554 -20.57 -0.15 15.81
C ASN A 554 -21.74 0.44 16.64
N PRO A 555 -21.58 0.58 17.97
CA PRO A 555 -22.69 1.00 18.83
C PRO A 555 -23.10 2.46 18.62
N ALA A 556 -22.20 3.29 18.07
CA ALA A 556 -22.48 4.70 17.75
C ALA A 556 -23.16 4.91 16.39
N GLY A 557 -23.38 3.85 15.61
CA GLY A 557 -24.03 3.94 14.30
C GLY A 557 -23.22 4.75 13.29
N VAL A 558 -21.89 4.65 13.34
CA VAL A 558 -20.97 5.29 12.39
C VAL A 558 -21.37 4.92 10.96
N GLN A 559 -21.52 5.92 10.10
CA GLN A 559 -21.91 5.69 8.71
C GLN A 559 -20.75 5.08 7.93
N VAL A 560 -21.01 3.95 7.26
CA VAL A 560 -20.04 3.27 6.39
C VAL A 560 -20.60 3.27 4.96
N LYS A 561 -19.80 3.75 4.00
CA LYS A 561 -20.11 3.68 2.56
C LYS A 561 -19.06 2.85 1.84
N VAL A 562 -19.50 1.96 0.97
CA VAL A 562 -18.62 1.07 0.20
C VAL A 562 -18.60 1.44 -1.27
N TYR A 563 -17.40 1.51 -1.86
CA TYR A 563 -17.22 1.67 -3.30
C TYR A 563 -16.17 0.68 -3.81
N GLU A 564 -16.62 -0.33 -4.54
CA GLU A 564 -15.76 -1.35 -5.14
C GLU A 564 -15.21 -0.89 -6.49
N MET A 565 -13.98 -1.29 -6.79
CA MET A 565 -13.28 -0.88 -8.01
C MET A 565 -12.86 -2.12 -8.78
N PRO A 566 -13.63 -2.55 -9.80
CA PRO A 566 -13.25 -3.67 -10.66
C PRO A 566 -11.87 -3.47 -11.27
N HIS A 567 -11.06 -4.53 -11.24
CA HIS A 567 -9.74 -4.57 -11.85
C HIS A 567 -9.86 -4.72 -13.37
N GLU A 568 -9.74 -3.61 -14.10
CA GLU A 568 -9.87 -3.55 -15.56
C GLU A 568 -8.59 -2.94 -16.17
N PRO A 569 -7.47 -3.68 -16.19
CA PRO A 569 -6.17 -3.11 -16.54
C PRO A 569 -6.03 -2.83 -18.04
N ASP A 570 -5.39 -1.70 -18.37
CA ASP A 570 -4.99 -1.37 -19.74
C ASP A 570 -3.87 -2.31 -20.22
N ARG A 571 -4.06 -2.95 -21.39
CA ARG A 571 -3.16 -4.00 -21.92
C ARG A 571 -1.70 -3.57 -22.11
N PHE A 572 -1.45 -2.27 -22.28
CA PHE A 572 -0.12 -1.73 -22.51
C PHE A 572 0.37 -0.85 -21.36
N SER A 573 -0.35 -0.83 -20.23
CA SER A 573 0.09 -0.12 -19.04
C SER A 573 0.82 -1.09 -18.11
N PRO A 574 2.11 -0.85 -17.77
CA PRO A 574 2.87 -1.72 -16.88
C PRO A 574 2.28 -1.79 -15.46
N ARG A 575 1.40 -0.85 -15.08
CA ARG A 575 0.74 -0.76 -13.77
C ARG A 575 -0.79 -0.77 -13.87
N GLY A 576 -1.33 -1.40 -14.92
CA GLY A 576 -2.76 -1.56 -15.13
C GLY A 576 -3.53 -0.29 -15.52
N GLY A 577 -2.93 0.90 -15.47
CA GLY A 577 -3.54 2.12 -15.98
C GLY A 577 -4.66 2.68 -15.08
N PRO A 578 -5.51 3.57 -15.61
CA PRO A 578 -6.44 4.38 -14.80
C PRO A 578 -7.59 3.59 -14.16
N ASN A 579 -7.79 2.32 -14.58
CA ASN A 579 -8.86 1.43 -14.13
C ASN A 579 -8.33 0.16 -13.43
N THR A 580 -7.08 0.17 -12.99
CA THR A 580 -6.55 -0.90 -12.15
C THR A 580 -7.27 -0.96 -10.79
N GLY A 581 -7.51 -2.19 -10.33
CA GLY A 581 -7.94 -2.54 -8.97
C GLY A 581 -6.89 -3.37 -8.22
N ASP A 582 -5.62 -3.35 -8.68
CA ASP A 582 -4.53 -3.98 -7.95
C ASP A 582 -4.24 -3.25 -6.63
N HIS A 583 -3.90 -4.01 -5.59
CA HIS A 583 -3.70 -3.53 -4.23
C HIS A 583 -2.87 -2.25 -4.09
N VAL A 584 -1.75 -2.14 -4.82
CA VAL A 584 -0.87 -0.96 -4.76
C VAL A 584 -1.23 0.01 -5.88
N ASP A 585 -1.48 -0.49 -7.09
CA ASP A 585 -1.73 0.38 -8.24
C ASP A 585 -3.08 1.12 -8.14
N ILE A 586 -4.00 0.69 -7.29
CA ILE A 586 -5.28 1.36 -7.04
C ILE A 586 -5.09 2.82 -6.61
N LEU A 587 -3.97 3.16 -5.95
CA LEU A 587 -3.64 4.53 -5.54
C LEU A 587 -3.45 5.48 -6.74
N GLY A 588 -3.16 4.96 -7.93
CA GLY A 588 -3.08 5.72 -9.17
C GLY A 588 -4.38 5.73 -9.98
N ARG A 589 -5.41 5.02 -9.52
CA ARG A 589 -6.70 4.93 -10.20
C ARG A 589 -7.38 6.31 -10.21
N GLN A 590 -7.84 6.75 -11.38
CA GLN A 590 -8.43 8.08 -11.53
C GLN A 590 -9.72 8.25 -10.73
N SER A 591 -10.57 7.23 -10.70
CA SER A 591 -11.82 7.30 -9.93
C SER A 591 -11.56 7.30 -8.42
N LEU A 592 -10.53 6.59 -7.92
CA LEU A 592 -10.16 6.68 -6.50
C LEU A 592 -9.72 8.10 -6.15
N ASN A 593 -8.87 8.69 -6.98
CA ASN A 593 -8.43 10.08 -6.80
C ASN A 593 -9.62 11.04 -6.74
N ASP A 594 -10.59 10.94 -7.67
CA ASP A 594 -11.80 11.77 -7.66
C ASP A 594 -12.59 11.61 -6.34
N LEU A 595 -12.80 10.37 -5.87
CA LEU A 595 -13.51 10.11 -4.61
C LEU A 595 -12.78 10.69 -3.39
N ILE A 596 -11.46 10.49 -3.28
CA ILE A 596 -10.65 11.05 -2.17
C ILE A 596 -10.77 12.57 -2.14
N LEU A 597 -10.59 13.22 -3.29
CA LEU A 597 -10.65 14.67 -3.43
C LEU A 597 -12.04 15.22 -3.07
N ARG A 598 -13.12 14.52 -3.44
CA ARG A 598 -14.48 14.88 -3.05
C ARG A 598 -14.69 14.78 -1.55
N VAL A 599 -14.22 13.72 -0.89
CA VAL A 599 -14.31 13.59 0.58
C VAL A 599 -13.52 14.71 1.26
N ALA A 600 -12.27 14.94 0.84
CA ALA A 600 -11.40 15.99 1.37
C ALA A 600 -11.99 17.41 1.21
N ALA A 601 -12.67 17.67 0.09
CA ALA A 601 -13.42 18.89 -0.17
C ALA A 601 -14.78 18.99 0.56
N GLY A 602 -15.14 17.98 1.37
CA GLY A 602 -16.39 17.91 2.13
C GLY A 602 -17.63 17.68 1.26
N LYS A 603 -17.45 17.01 0.12
CA LYS A 603 -18.49 16.54 -0.81
C LYS A 603 -18.67 15.01 -0.75
N GLY A 604 -18.16 14.34 0.28
CA GLY A 604 -18.29 12.89 0.44
C GLY A 604 -19.74 12.37 0.49
N GLU A 605 -20.72 13.23 0.78
CA GLU A 605 -22.14 12.85 0.71
C GLU A 605 -22.63 12.55 -0.71
N GLU A 606 -22.00 13.15 -1.72
CA GLU A 606 -22.31 12.92 -3.13
C GLU A 606 -21.90 11.51 -3.58
N ILE A 607 -21.04 10.83 -2.79
CA ILE A 607 -20.58 9.47 -3.09
C ILE A 607 -21.67 8.49 -2.69
N GLY A 608 -22.20 7.79 -3.69
CA GLY A 608 -23.10 6.65 -3.51
C GLY A 608 -22.33 5.37 -3.22
N GLU A 609 -23.06 4.33 -2.78
CA GLU A 609 -22.50 2.99 -2.66
C GLU A 609 -22.44 2.30 -4.03
N PHE A 610 -21.37 1.54 -4.26
CA PHE A 610 -21.21 0.74 -5.46
C PHE A 610 -20.57 -0.60 -5.07
N ILE A 611 -21.38 -1.67 -5.09
CA ILE A 611 -20.97 -3.03 -4.74
C ILE A 611 -21.44 -3.94 -5.88
N VAL A 612 -20.49 -4.64 -6.49
CA VAL A 612 -20.65 -5.52 -7.65
C VAL A 612 -20.23 -6.95 -7.32
N SER A 613 -19.25 -7.12 -6.42
CA SER A 613 -18.78 -8.42 -5.97
C SER A 613 -19.85 -9.16 -5.16
N LYS A 614 -19.60 -10.44 -4.90
CA LYS A 614 -20.44 -11.28 -4.04
C LYS A 614 -20.16 -11.10 -2.55
N ILE A 615 -19.46 -10.04 -2.14
CA ILE A 615 -19.08 -9.83 -0.73
C ILE A 615 -20.26 -9.88 0.24
N ARG A 616 -21.45 -9.41 -0.16
CA ARG A 616 -22.64 -9.49 0.70
C ARG A 616 -23.07 -10.94 0.95
N GLU A 617 -23.06 -11.78 -0.09
CA GLU A 617 -23.35 -13.21 0.00
C GLU A 617 -22.27 -13.91 0.87
N TYR A 618 -20.99 -13.63 0.62
CA TYR A 618 -19.91 -14.22 1.42
C TYR A 618 -19.98 -13.79 2.89
N ALA A 619 -20.29 -12.52 3.16
CA ALA A 619 -20.47 -12.02 4.52
C ALA A 619 -21.68 -12.67 5.23
N ASP A 620 -22.71 -13.07 4.49
CA ASP A 620 -23.84 -13.82 5.05
C ASP A 620 -23.50 -15.24 5.47
N ASN A 621 -22.47 -15.82 4.85
CA ASN A 621 -21.99 -17.16 5.19
C ASN A 621 -20.98 -17.18 6.35
N VAL A 622 -20.37 -16.04 6.70
CA VAL A 622 -19.46 -15.89 7.85
C VAL A 622 -20.20 -16.18 9.17
N LYS A 623 -19.56 -16.95 10.07
CA LYS A 623 -20.15 -17.42 11.34
C LYS A 623 -19.95 -16.43 12.49
N VAL A 624 -20.29 -15.17 12.24
CA VAL A 624 -20.29 -14.10 13.24
C VAL A 624 -21.68 -13.47 13.23
N PHE A 625 -22.44 -13.70 14.28
CA PHE A 625 -23.87 -13.35 14.37
C PHE A 625 -24.10 -12.21 15.33
N GLU A 626 -25.20 -11.49 15.15
CA GLU A 626 -25.67 -10.49 16.11
C GLU A 626 -26.27 -11.14 17.35
N GLU A 627 -26.24 -10.45 18.49
CA GLU A 627 -26.93 -10.87 19.71
C GLU A 627 -28.45 -10.81 19.51
N GLU A 628 -29.19 -11.75 20.11
CA GLU A 628 -30.65 -11.88 19.88
C GLU A 628 -31.45 -10.62 20.21
N GLU A 629 -30.94 -9.76 21.10
CA GLU A 629 -31.60 -8.51 21.50
C GLU A 629 -31.54 -7.41 20.42
N PHE A 630 -30.66 -7.54 19.42
CA PHE A 630 -30.48 -6.58 18.32
C PHE A 630 -30.89 -7.13 16.93
N LEU A 631 -31.46 -8.35 16.88
CA LEU A 631 -32.08 -8.95 15.70
C LEU A 631 -33.53 -8.47 15.54
#